data_AF-A0A0A8ZU54-F1
#
_entry.id   AF-A0A0A8ZU54-F1
#
_cell.length_a   1.000
_cell.length_b   1.000
_cell.length_c   1.000
_cell.angle_alpha   90.00
_cell.angle_beta   90.00
_cell.angle_gamma   90.00
#
_symmetry.space_group_name_H-M   'P 1'
#
loop_
_entity.id
_entity.type
_entity.pdbx_description
1 polymer ?
#
loop_
_entity_poly.entity_id
_entity_poly.type
_entity_poly.pdbx_seq_one_letter_code
_entity_poly.pdbx_strand_id
1 'polypeptide(L)'
;MPGLERYGEISSASNCTDYQSRRLGIRYRPSPSEPPPANVKKGKGAGSGPTQFVHTLNATAVAVPRLIICILENFQQDDGSVVIPEPLRPFMGGLEVLSPKSK
;
A
#
# COMPACT_ATOMS: atom_id res chain seq x y z
N MET A 1 19.34 4.28 3.04
CA MET A 1 19.48 3.83 4.44
C MET A 1 20.95 4.01 4.79
N PRO A 2 21.34 5.19 5.31
CA PRO A 2 22.73 5.50 5.64
C PRO A 2 23.45 4.39 6.42
N GLY A 3 22.81 3.81 7.45
CA GLY A 3 23.43 2.77 8.27
C GLY A 3 23.59 1.42 7.56
N LEU A 4 22.81 1.18 6.50
CA LEU A 4 22.90 -0.05 5.70
C LEU A 4 23.74 0.10 4.43
N GLU A 5 24.13 1.32 4.06
CA GLU A 5 24.87 1.64 2.82
C GLU A 5 24.23 1.07 1.54
N ARG A 6 22.91 0.87 1.54
CA ARG A 6 22.15 0.34 0.40
C ARG A 6 20.70 0.80 0.42
N TYR A 7 19.97 0.47 -0.65
CA TYR A 7 18.52 0.60 -0.67
C TYR A 7 17.85 -0.48 0.18
N GLY A 8 16.83 -0.07 0.94
CA GLY A 8 15.93 -0.97 1.68
C GLY A 8 14.51 -0.85 1.13
N GLU A 9 13.79 -1.96 1.05
CA GLU A 9 12.41 -1.98 0.55
C GLU A 9 11.46 -1.25 1.53
N ILE A 10 10.72 -0.23 1.07
CA ILE A 10 9.76 0.51 1.90
C ILE A 10 8.29 0.21 1.56
N SER A 11 8.03 -0.25 0.35
CA SER A 11 6.69 -0.50 -0.17
C SER A 11 6.72 -1.57 -1.25
N SER A 12 5.60 -2.26 -1.42
CA SER A 12 5.32 -3.13 -2.56
C SER A 12 3.91 -2.83 -3.08
N ALA A 13 3.76 -2.81 -4.40
CA ALA A 13 2.50 -2.60 -5.08
C ALA A 13 2.32 -3.65 -6.17
N SER A 14 1.15 -4.27 -6.22
CA SER A 14 0.88 -5.40 -7.12
C SER A 14 -0.53 -5.36 -7.66
N ASN A 15 -0.65 -5.67 -8.96
CA ASN A 15 -1.91 -6.04 -9.59
C ASN A 15 -1.98 -7.58 -9.63
N CYS A 16 -2.86 -8.16 -8.82
CA CYS A 16 -3.01 -9.61 -8.74
C CYS A 16 -3.95 -10.17 -9.81
N THR A 17 -4.51 -9.32 -10.68
CA THR A 17 -5.56 -9.69 -11.64
C THR A 17 -6.65 -10.49 -10.91
N ASP A 18 -7.11 -11.60 -11.48
CA ASP A 18 -8.11 -12.46 -10.86
C ASP A 18 -7.53 -13.58 -9.96
N TYR A 19 -6.22 -13.61 -9.70
CA TYR A 19 -5.58 -14.73 -8.99
C TYR A 19 -6.14 -14.95 -7.58
N GLN A 20 -6.32 -13.87 -6.81
CA GLN A 20 -6.87 -13.92 -5.46
C GLN A 20 -8.39 -14.10 -5.48
N SER A 21 -9.09 -13.40 -6.37
CA SER A 21 -10.55 -13.45 -6.46
C SER A 21 -11.06 -14.83 -6.91
N ARG A 22 -10.33 -15.55 -7.78
CA ARG A 22 -10.60 -16.95 -8.12
C ARG A 22 -10.53 -17.88 -6.90
N ARG A 23 -9.54 -17.67 -6.04
CA ARG A 23 -9.33 -18.48 -4.82
C ARG A 23 -10.34 -18.19 -3.73
N LEU A 24 -10.78 -16.94 -3.62
CA LEU A 24 -11.72 -16.48 -2.59
C LEU A 24 -13.19 -16.47 -3.06
N GLY A 25 -13.44 -16.75 -4.34
CA GLY A 25 -14.79 -16.73 -4.90
C GLY A 25 -15.38 -15.33 -5.09
N ILE A 26 -14.55 -14.29 -5.17
CA ILE A 26 -15.00 -12.88 -5.26
C ILE A 26 -15.37 -12.55 -6.71
N ARG A 27 -16.64 -12.20 -6.94
CA ARG A 27 -17.16 -11.93 -8.28
C ARG A 27 -17.98 -10.65 -8.32
N TYR A 28 -18.05 -10.01 -9.48
CA TYR A 28 -18.97 -8.92 -9.77
C TYR A 28 -19.94 -9.33 -10.89
N ARG A 29 -21.05 -8.60 -11.00
CA ARG A 29 -22.01 -8.74 -12.08
C ARG A 29 -21.87 -7.52 -13.01
N PRO A 30 -21.45 -7.72 -14.27
CA PRO A 30 -21.39 -6.64 -15.26
C PRO A 30 -22.75 -5.99 -15.50
N SER A 31 -22.74 -4.70 -15.82
CA SER A 31 -23.94 -3.98 -16.30
C SER A 31 -24.39 -4.55 -17.65
N PRO A 32 -25.70 -4.55 -17.98
CA PRO A 32 -26.17 -4.92 -19.32
C PRO A 32 -25.57 -4.08 -20.46
N SER A 33 -25.08 -2.87 -20.16
CA SER A 33 -24.44 -1.95 -21.11
C SER A 33 -22.96 -2.22 -21.33
N GLU A 34 -22.32 -3.06 -20.51
CA GLU A 34 -20.90 -3.38 -20.66
C GLU A 34 -20.71 -4.47 -21.73
N PRO A 35 -19.80 -4.28 -22.70
CA PRO A 35 -19.49 -5.30 -23.68
C PRO A 35 -18.94 -6.55 -22.97
N PRO A 36 -19.41 -7.75 -23.34
CA PRO A 36 -18.91 -8.98 -22.73
C PRO A 36 -17.41 -9.14 -23.04
N PRO A 37 -16.61 -9.70 -22.10
CA PRO A 37 -15.23 -10.04 -22.40
C PRO A 37 -15.18 -11.06 -23.53
N ALA A 38 -14.16 -10.96 -24.39
CA ALA A 38 -14.00 -11.76 -25.60
C ALA A 38 -14.12 -13.29 -25.41
N ASN A 39 -13.94 -13.78 -24.17
CA ASN A 39 -13.86 -15.21 -23.85
C ASN A 39 -15.02 -15.76 -22.99
N VAL A 40 -16.13 -15.03 -22.82
CA VAL A 40 -17.25 -15.49 -21.96
C VAL A 40 -18.42 -15.99 -22.82
N LYS A 41 -18.69 -17.30 -22.75
CA LYS A 41 -19.91 -17.90 -23.34
C LYS A 41 -21.14 -17.38 -22.58
N LYS A 42 -22.15 -16.86 -23.30
CA LYS A 42 -23.46 -16.48 -22.73
C LYS A 42 -24.05 -17.66 -21.96
N GLY A 43 -24.17 -17.53 -20.64
CA GLY A 43 -24.84 -18.51 -19.79
C GLY A 43 -26.36 -18.51 -20.01
N LYS A 44 -27.00 -19.69 -19.96
CA LYS A 44 -28.46 -19.84 -19.98
C LYS A 44 -29.02 -19.53 -18.59
N GLY A 45 -29.54 -18.32 -18.39
CA GLY A 45 -30.22 -17.91 -17.15
C GLY A 45 -30.71 -16.46 -17.23
N ALA A 46 -31.93 -16.21 -16.75
CA ALA A 46 -32.73 -15.02 -17.00
C ALA A 46 -32.05 -13.67 -16.65
N GLY A 47 -32.11 -12.74 -17.60
CA GLY A 47 -32.09 -11.28 -17.37
C GLY A 47 -30.75 -10.59 -17.07
N SER A 48 -29.73 -11.30 -16.58
CA SER A 48 -28.41 -10.70 -16.27
C SER A 48 -27.25 -11.56 -16.76
N GLY A 49 -26.20 -10.93 -17.29
CA GLY A 49 -25.00 -11.62 -17.80
C GLY A 49 -24.29 -12.46 -16.72
N PRO A 50 -23.43 -13.41 -17.12
CA PRO A 50 -22.67 -14.24 -16.18
C PRO A 50 -21.77 -13.38 -15.29
N THR A 51 -21.65 -13.78 -14.01
CA THR A 51 -20.73 -13.11 -13.06
C THR A 51 -19.27 -13.34 -13.47
N GLN A 52 -18.42 -12.35 -13.20
CA GLN A 52 -17.00 -12.36 -13.55
C GLN A 52 -16.14 -12.19 -12.30
N PHE A 53 -14.94 -12.76 -12.30
CA PHE A 53 -13.99 -12.54 -11.21
C PHE A 53 -13.43 -11.11 -11.27
N VAL A 54 -13.36 -10.45 -10.12
CA VAL A 54 -12.78 -9.09 -10.03
C VAL A 54 -11.27 -9.14 -10.12
N HIS A 55 -10.65 -8.04 -10.55
CA HIS A 55 -9.22 -7.84 -10.32
C HIS A 55 -8.98 -7.32 -8.90
N THR A 56 -7.92 -7.79 -8.25
CA THR A 56 -7.52 -7.30 -6.94
C THR A 56 -6.17 -6.59 -7.02
N LEU A 57 -6.04 -5.48 -6.30
CA LEU A 57 -4.82 -4.70 -6.19
C LEU A 57 -4.46 -4.53 -4.72
N ASN A 58 -3.17 -4.43 -4.45
CA ASN A 58 -2.67 -4.06 -3.14
C ASN A 58 -1.44 -3.16 -3.29
N ALA A 59 -1.26 -2.26 -2.32
CA ALA A 59 -0.08 -1.42 -2.22
C ALA A 59 0.18 -1.08 -0.76
N THR A 60 1.44 -1.13 -0.33
CA THR A 60 1.83 -0.62 0.98
C THR A 60 1.80 0.90 0.98
N ALA A 61 0.88 1.50 1.73
CA ALA A 61 0.85 2.95 1.92
C ALA A 61 2.04 3.40 2.79
N VAL A 62 2.18 2.80 3.98
CA VAL A 62 3.30 3.06 4.90
C VAL A 62 3.63 1.78 5.68
N ALA A 63 4.82 1.23 5.49
CA ALA A 63 5.37 0.20 6.38
C ALA A 63 5.99 0.88 7.61
N VAL A 64 5.17 1.17 8.62
CA VAL A 64 5.54 2.02 9.78
C VAL A 64 6.90 1.67 10.40
N PRO A 65 7.22 0.39 10.73
CA PRO A 65 8.51 0.06 11.32
C PRO A 65 9.71 0.41 10.42
N ARG A 66 9.58 0.20 9.10
CA ARG A 66 10.64 0.53 8.14
C ARG A 66 10.77 2.03 7.96
N LEU A 67 9.65 2.77 7.95
CA LEU A 67 9.65 4.22 7.85
C LEU A 67 10.33 4.87 9.06
N ILE A 68 10.10 4.36 10.27
CA ILE A 68 10.77 4.86 11.48
C ILE A 68 12.28 4.76 11.34
N ILE A 69 12.82 3.61 10.90
CA ILE A 69 14.27 3.46 10.69
C ILE A 69 14.77 4.44 9.63
N CYS A 70 14.06 4.59 8.51
CA CYS A 70 14.40 5.58 7.49
C CYS A 70 14.46 7.01 8.05
N ILE A 71 13.47 7.42 8.86
CA ILE A 71 13.45 8.76 9.45
C ILE A 71 14.62 8.93 10.43
N LEU A 72 14.84 7.97 11.32
CA LEU A 72 15.93 8.03 12.28
C LEU A 72 17.29 8.15 11.59
N GLU A 73 17.57 7.33 10.57
CA GLU A 73 18.88 7.35 9.91
C GLU A 73 19.10 8.58 9.01
N ASN A 74 18.07 9.06 8.30
CA ASN A 74 18.24 10.14 7.33
C ASN A 74 18.09 11.54 7.93
N PHE A 75 17.49 11.67 9.13
CA PHE A 75 17.28 12.94 9.81
C PHE A 75 18.06 13.06 11.13
N GLN A 76 18.95 12.12 11.45
CA GLN A 76 19.87 12.23 12.58
C GLN A 76 20.81 13.43 12.44
N GLN A 77 21.17 14.01 13.58
CA GLN A 77 22.14 15.09 13.72
C GLN A 77 23.38 14.57 14.48
N ASP A 78 24.48 15.31 14.41
CA ASP A 78 25.76 14.94 15.06
C ASP A 78 25.64 14.79 16.59
N ASP A 79 24.69 15.48 17.22
CA ASP A 79 24.40 15.40 18.67
C ASP A 79 23.49 14.22 19.06
N GLY A 80 23.09 13.39 18.08
CA GLY A 80 22.20 12.25 18.27
C GLY A 80 20.71 12.61 18.32
N SER A 81 20.34 13.88 18.14
CA SER A 81 18.95 14.27 17.92
C SER A 81 18.47 13.90 16.52
N VAL A 82 17.15 13.82 16.32
CA VAL A 82 16.54 13.51 15.02
C VAL A 82 15.52 14.59 14.67
N VAL A 83 15.71 15.25 13.54
CA VAL A 83 14.76 16.24 13.03
C VAL A 83 13.49 15.53 12.56
N ILE A 84 12.33 15.95 13.05
CA ILE A 84 11.04 15.44 12.60
C ILE A 84 10.71 16.10 11.26
N PRO A 85 10.44 15.31 10.19
CA PRO A 85 10.00 15.84 8.90
C PRO A 85 8.80 16.77 9.06
N GLU A 86 8.83 17.94 8.40
CA GLU A 86 7.79 18.97 8.53
C GLU A 86 6.35 18.44 8.40
N PRO A 87 6.02 17.54 7.44
CA PRO A 87 4.65 17.02 7.31
C PRO A 87 4.17 16.20 8.52
N LEU A 88 5.07 15.68 9.35
CA LEU A 88 4.74 14.86 10.52
C LEU A 88 4.54 15.69 11.79
N ARG A 89 5.10 16.92 11.86
CA ARG A 89 5.07 17.76 13.07
C ARG A 89 3.66 18.02 13.63
N PRO A 90 2.60 18.25 12.80
CA PRO A 90 1.24 18.41 13.30
C PRO A 90 0.71 17.18 14.06
N PHE A 91 1.19 15.99 13.70
CA PHE A 91 0.82 14.73 14.33
C PHE A 91 1.67 14.37 15.55
N MET A 92 2.73 15.15 15.80
CA MET A 92 3.70 14.95 16.89
C MET A 92 3.52 15.99 18.02
N GLY A 93 2.36 16.64 18.10
CA GLY A 93 2.09 17.67 19.11
C GLY A 93 2.93 18.94 18.95
N GLY A 94 3.36 19.25 17.71
CA GLY A 94 4.21 20.41 17.43
C GLY A 94 5.70 20.18 17.69
N LEU A 95 6.11 18.97 18.06
CA LEU A 95 7.53 18.64 18.18
C LEU A 95 8.21 18.73 16.80
N GLU A 96 9.37 19.39 16.78
CA GLU A 96 10.20 19.53 15.59
C GLU A 96 11.44 18.61 15.60
N VAL A 97 11.86 18.17 16.79
CA VAL A 97 13.06 17.37 17.02
C VAL A 97 12.79 16.33 18.11
N LEU A 98 13.33 15.13 17.94
CA LEU A 98 13.44 14.11 18.98
C LEU A 98 14.84 14.16 19.57
N SER A 99 14.96 14.35 20.89
CA SER A 99 16.24 14.41 21.59
C SER A 99 16.47 13.14 22.43
N PRO A 100 17.71 12.64 22.53
CA PRO A 100 18.08 11.61 23.49
C PRO A 100 17.72 12.06 24.91
N LYS A 101 17.26 11.13 25.76
CA LYS A 101 17.12 11.45 27.19
C LYS A 101 18.51 11.72 27.77
N SER A 102 18.66 12.83 28.49
CA SER A 102 19.83 13.00 29.35
C SER A 102 19.92 11.81 30.30
N LYS A 103 21.13 11.27 30.44
CA LYS A 103 21.43 10.37 31.55
C LYS A 103 21.36 11.13 32.87
#